data_AF-A0AAE3T806-F1
#
_entry.id   AF-A0AAE3T806-F1
#
_cell.length_a   1.000
_cell.length_b   1.000
_cell.length_c   1.000
_cell.angle_alpha   90.00
_cell.angle_beta   90.00
_cell.angle_gamma   90.00
#
_symmetry.space_group_name_H-M   'P 1'
#
loop_
_entity.id
_entity.type
_entity.pdbx_description
1 polymer ?
#
loop_
_entity_poly.entity_id
_entity_poly.type
_entity_poly.pdbx_seq_one_letter_code
_entity_poly.pdbx_strand_id
1 'polypeptide(L)'
;MGNRMEEARTACLMQGMSRTLGTSPAGIEGQLGRARLEAMVETCRACTKSDDCILWLLEHGAGARRAPGYCLNGEQLEVLAG
;
A
#
# COMPACT_ATOMS: atom_id res chain seq x y z
N MET A 1 -10.65 12.00 15.65
CA MET A 1 -9.65 11.26 16.44
C MET A 1 -9.42 9.92 15.78
N GLY A 2 -8.23 9.69 15.21
CA GLY A 2 -7.86 8.38 14.68
C GLY A 2 -7.48 7.43 15.82
N ASN A 3 -7.86 6.16 15.71
CA ASN A 3 -7.36 5.12 16.59
C ASN A 3 -5.92 4.79 16.17
N ARG A 4 -4.96 5.04 17.07
CA ARG A 4 -3.52 4.78 16.84
C ARG A 4 -3.23 3.38 16.30
N MET A 5 -4.04 2.38 16.66
CA MET A 5 -3.90 1.01 16.18
C MET A 5 -4.25 0.86 14.69
N GLU A 6 -5.28 1.57 14.22
CA GLU A 6 -5.70 1.56 12.82
C GLU A 6 -4.67 2.27 11.93
N GLU A 7 -4.09 3.36 12.44
CA GLU A 7 -3.01 4.09 11.77
C GLU A 7 -1.78 3.19 11.59
N ALA A 8 -1.36 2.49 12.66
CA ALA A 8 -0.27 1.54 12.61
C ALA A 8 -0.55 0.38 11.63
N ARG A 9 -1.78 -0.16 11.64
CA ARG A 9 -2.18 -1.22 10.71
C ARG A 9 -2.12 -0.77 9.25
N THR A 10 -2.64 0.42 8.96
CA THR A 10 -2.61 1.00 7.61
C THR A 10 -1.17 1.22 7.14
N ALA A 11 -0.31 1.75 8.01
CA ALA A 11 1.10 1.95 7.70
C ALA A 11 1.82 0.61 7.37
N CYS A 12 1.59 -0.43 8.17
CA CYS A 12 2.14 -1.77 7.92
C CYS A 12 1.65 -2.36 6.58
N LEU A 13 0.36 -2.25 6.29
CA LEU A 13 -0.20 -2.73 5.02
C LEU A 13 0.39 -1.96 3.84
N MET A 14 0.44 -0.64 3.91
CA MET A 14 0.98 0.18 2.81
C MET A 14 2.46 -0.14 2.55
N GLN A 15 3.23 -0.36 3.61
CA GLN A 15 4.62 -0.81 3.50
C GLN A 15 4.74 -2.20 2.86
N GLY A 16 3.92 -3.17 3.28
CA GLY A 16 3.90 -4.51 2.70
C GLY A 16 3.54 -4.48 1.21
N MET A 17 2.43 -3.84 0.86
CA MET A 17 1.93 -3.76 -0.51
C MET A 17 2.94 -3.11 -1.45
N SER A 18 3.51 -1.96 -1.05
CA SER A 18 4.54 -1.27 -1.85
C SER A 18 5.79 -2.12 -2.06
N ARG A 19 6.30 -2.76 -1.00
CA ARG A 19 7.48 -3.63 -1.08
C ARG A 19 7.27 -4.85 -1.96
N THR A 20 6.15 -5.55 -1.78
CA THR A 20 5.82 -6.73 -2.59
C THR A 20 5.73 -6.39 -4.07
N LEU A 21 5.31 -5.17 -4.42
CA LEU A 21 5.24 -4.72 -5.81
C LEU A 21 6.57 -4.20 -6.35
N GLY A 22 7.61 -4.03 -5.53
CA GLY A 22 8.93 -3.56 -5.97
C GLY A 22 9.21 -2.08 -5.71
N THR A 23 8.36 -1.39 -4.94
CA THR A 23 8.58 -0.01 -4.49
C THR A 23 8.63 0.10 -2.96
N SER A 24 8.55 1.29 -2.40
CA SER A 24 8.49 1.52 -0.95
C SER A 24 7.82 2.85 -0.62
N PRO A 25 7.33 3.09 0.61
CA PRO A 25 6.76 4.40 0.98
C PRO A 25 7.74 5.56 0.75
N ALA A 26 9.03 5.35 1.03
CA ALA A 26 10.08 6.34 0.76
C ALA A 26 10.30 6.55 -0.75
N GLY A 27 10.21 5.50 -1.57
CA GLY A 27 10.27 5.62 -3.03
C GLY A 27 9.07 6.36 -3.61
N ILE A 28 7.86 6.06 -3.10
CA ILE A 28 6.63 6.77 -3.44
C ILE A 28 6.75 8.25 -3.09
N GLU A 29 7.22 8.58 -1.88
CA GLU A 29 7.46 9.97 -1.48
C GLU A 29 8.52 10.64 -2.34
N GLY A 30 9.62 9.95 -2.66
CA GLY A 30 10.67 10.51 -3.52
C GLY A 30 10.20 10.82 -4.94
N GLN A 31 9.27 10.03 -5.49
CA GLN A 31 8.75 10.22 -6.84
C GLN A 31 7.55 11.17 -6.91
N LEU A 32 6.65 11.12 -5.91
CA LEU A 32 5.36 11.83 -5.95
C LEU A 32 5.22 12.93 -4.89
N GLY A 33 6.13 13.01 -3.93
CA GLY A 33 6.10 13.92 -2.79
C GLY A 33 5.27 13.43 -1.61
N ARG A 34 5.50 14.05 -0.44
CA ARG A 34 4.86 13.73 0.84
C ARG A 34 3.34 13.80 0.80
N ALA A 35 2.79 14.88 0.26
CA ALA A 35 1.33 15.09 0.20
C ALA A 35 0.62 13.98 -0.62
N ARG A 36 1.27 13.47 -1.68
CA ARG A 36 0.70 12.40 -2.48
C ARG A 36 0.78 11.05 -1.76
N LEU A 37 1.89 10.78 -1.05
CA LEU A 37 1.99 9.60 -0.18
C LEU A 37 0.88 9.62 0.90
N GLU A 38 0.64 10.75 1.55
CA GLU A 38 -0.42 10.89 2.56
C GLU A 38 -1.81 10.60 1.97
N ALA A 39 -2.12 11.13 0.77
CA ALA A 39 -3.36 10.83 0.08
C ALA A 39 -3.52 9.33 -0.25
N MET A 40 -2.43 8.64 -0.62
CA MET A 40 -2.44 7.19 -0.84
C MET A 40 -2.67 6.42 0.46
N VAL A 41 -2.11 6.87 1.58
CA VAL A 41 -2.34 6.27 2.91
C VAL A 41 -3.81 6.42 3.32
N GLU A 42 -4.42 7.60 3.14
CA GLU A 42 -5.84 7.79 3.43
C GLU A 42 -6.74 6.95 2.51
N THR A 43 -6.37 6.81 1.24
CA THR A 43 -7.05 5.90 0.30
C THR A 43 -6.95 4.44 0.76
N CYS A 44 -5.78 4.01 1.26
CA CYS A 44 -5.58 2.68 1.81
C CYS A 44 -6.43 2.47 3.07
N ARG A 45 -6.48 3.47 3.95
CA ARG A 45 -7.28 3.45 5.19
C ARG A 45 -8.77 3.31 4.92
N ALA A 46 -9.27 3.96 3.87
CA ALA A 46 -10.68 3.90 3.47
C ALA A 46 -11.10 2.56 2.83
N CYS A 47 -10.13 1.67 2.50
CA CYS A 47 -10.41 0.38 1.90
C CYS A 47 -11.05 -0.60 2.90
N THR A 48 -12.19 -1.19 2.52
CA THR A 48 -12.91 -2.17 3.36
C THR A 48 -12.35 -3.59 3.26
N LYS A 49 -11.38 -3.84 2.36
CA LYS A 49 -10.81 -5.18 2.10
C LYS A 49 -9.39 -5.33 2.64
N SER A 50 -9.09 -4.61 3.71
CA SER A 50 -7.73 -4.57 4.25
C SER A 50 -7.29 -5.87 4.92
N ASP A 51 -8.21 -6.77 5.30
CA ASP A 51 -7.87 -8.14 5.73
C ASP A 51 -7.46 -9.02 4.55
N ASP A 52 -8.08 -8.86 3.37
CA ASP A 52 -7.69 -9.56 2.15
C ASP A 52 -6.26 -9.18 1.72
N CYS A 53 -5.83 -7.94 2.00
CA CYS A 53 -4.44 -7.52 1.78
C CYS A 53 -3.45 -8.37 2.59
N ILE A 54 -3.80 -8.76 3.82
CA ILE A 54 -2.93 -9.60 4.67
C ILE A 54 -2.76 -10.97 4.03
N LEU A 55 -3.85 -11.58 3.58
CA LEU A 55 -3.83 -12.88 2.90
C LEU A 55 -3.01 -12.81 1.60
N TRP A 56 -3.25 -11.77 0.80
CA TRP A 56 -2.52 -11.56 -0.44
C TRP A 56 -1.01 -11.39 -0.21
N LEU A 57 -0.61 -10.64 0.83
CA LEU A 57 0.80 -10.46 1.19
C LEU A 57 1.47 -11.77 1.64
N LEU A 58 0.75 -12.64 2.35
CA LEU A 58 1.26 -13.96 2.73
C LEU A 58 1.51 -14.83 1.48
N GLU A 59 0.61 -14.79 0.51
CA GLU A 59 0.72 -15.55 -0.74
C GLU A 59 1.82 -15.03 -1.67
N HIS A 60 2.10 -13.73 -1.63
CA HIS A 60 3.00 -13.04 -2.56
C HIS A 60 4.27 -12.52 -1.90
N GLY A 61 4.73 -13.13 -0.79
CA GLY A 61 5.92 -12.69 -0.06
C GLY A 61 7.22 -12.68 -0.89
N ALA A 62 7.28 -13.42 -1.99
CA ALA A 62 8.40 -13.42 -2.93
C ALA A 62 8.38 -12.24 -3.94
N GLY A 63 7.33 -11.42 -3.92
CA GLY A 63 7.10 -10.32 -4.85
C GLY A 63 5.95 -10.60 -5.82
N ALA A 64 5.39 -9.53 -6.39
CA ALA A 64 4.33 -9.58 -7.40
C ALA A 64 4.51 -8.46 -8.42
N ARG A 65 4.11 -8.72 -9.67
CA ARG A 65 4.10 -7.68 -10.72
C ARG A 65 2.82 -6.85 -10.75
N ARG A 66 1.75 -7.32 -10.12
CA ARG A 66 0.45 -6.65 -10.10
C ARG A 66 -0.14 -6.69 -8.71
N ALA A 67 -0.78 -5.61 -8.32
CA ALA A 67 -1.58 -5.50 -7.13
C ALA A 67 -2.81 -6.42 -7.24
N PRO A 68 -3.42 -6.81 -6.11
CA PRO A 68 -4.72 -7.47 -6.16
C PRO A 68 -5.74 -6.49 -6.77
N GLY A 69 -6.66 -7.00 -7.59
CA GLY A 69 -7.62 -6.18 -8.34
C GLY A 69 -8.58 -5.33 -7.49
N TYR A 70 -8.58 -5.52 -6.17
CA TYR A 70 -9.35 -4.69 -5.23
C TYR A 70 -8.53 -3.56 -4.58
N CYS A 71 -7.22 -3.49 -4.81
CA CYS A 71 -6.37 -2.47 -4.21
C CYS A 71 -6.70 -1.09 -4.81
N LEU A 72 -7.21 -0.17 -3.99
CA LEU A 72 -7.53 1.19 -4.42
C LEU A 72 -6.30 2.00 -4.88
N ASN A 73 -5.11 1.62 -4.40
CA ASN A 73 -3.84 2.20 -4.84
C ASN A 73 -3.13 1.35 -5.92
N GLY A 74 -3.76 0.28 -6.42
CA GLY A 74 -3.09 -0.76 -7.20
C GLY A 74 -2.40 -0.22 -8.44
N GLU A 75 -3.14 0.50 -9.28
CA GLU A 75 -2.59 1.12 -10.49
C GLU A 75 -1.41 2.06 -10.18
N GLN A 76 -1.56 2.92 -9.17
CA GLN A 76 -0.51 3.85 -8.79
C GLN A 76 0.75 3.13 -8.29
N LEU A 77 0.57 2.05 -7.50
CA LEU A 77 1.68 1.25 -7.00
C LEU A 77 2.40 0.50 -8.13
N GLU A 78 1.66 -0.04 -9.09
CA GLU A 78 2.22 -0.72 -10.26
C GLU A 78 3.02 0.23 -11.14
N VAL A 79 2.53 1.45 -11.38
CA VAL A 79 3.27 2.48 -12.13
C VAL A 79 4.58 2.86 -11.43
N LEU A 80 4.59 2.92 -10.10
CA LEU A 80 5.77 3.29 -9.31
C LEU A 80 6.77 2.14 -9.12
N ALA A 81 6.35 0.90 -9.37
CA ALA A 81 7.17 -0.29 -9.25
C ALA A 81 8.17 -0.46 -10.40
N GLY A 82 7.83 0.03 -11.60
CA GLY A 82 8.69 -0.08 -12.81
C GLY A 82 8.52 -1.41 -13.54
#